data_AF-A0AA88CYR6-F1
#
_entry.id   AF-A0AA88CYR6-F1
#
_cell.length_a   1.000
_cell.length_b   1.000
_cell.length_c   1.000
_cell.angle_alpha   90.00
_cell.angle_beta   90.00
_cell.angle_gamma   90.00
#
_symmetry.space_group_name_H-M   'P 1'
#
loop_
_entity.id
_entity.type
_entity.pdbx_description
1 polymer ?
#
loop_
_entity_poly.entity_id
_entity_poly.type
_entity_poly.pdbx_seq_one_letter_code
_entity_poly.pdbx_strand_id
1 'polypeptide(L)'
;MAHLFRDLSLGHSKRESSSTTTKSSAAAGGTDLPSPIGQLAVELSDSDLRLTAYEIFVAACRTSSGKPLTYVTSFTSSNSNSNLDSPGQLSNNSPSSPAPQRSLTSAAASKVKKAFGLKSPGSGSKKSPGSSTGSGSGSGSGPGKPKKALTVGELMRIQMKVSEAMDSRVRRALLRIAASQVGRRIESVVVPLELLQQLKLSDFTDSQEHDAWQKRTLKVLEVGLLLHPRLPLDRAQSSAQRLRQIIHGALDRPIETGRNNESLQVLRSAVMTLASRSVDGSLTEACHWADGFPLNLRLYQMLLEACFDINDESSILDEIDELMEHIKKTWGILGINQTFHNVCFTWVLFHRFVATGQVEMDLLYAADGQLEEVAKDAKTTKDPEYAKVLSSTLTAIMGWAEKRLLAYHETFDTSNIETMQGIVSLGVAAAKILVEDISNEYRRRRKSEVNVARDRIDTYIRSSLRTAFAQASSYYP
;
A
#
# COMPACT_ATOMS: atom_id res chain seq x y z
N MET A 1 13.14 19.27 -31.24
CA MET A 1 13.16 19.76 -29.85
C MET A 1 12.45 21.11 -29.75
N ALA A 2 11.21 21.19 -30.27
CA ALA A 2 10.46 22.43 -30.34
C ALA A 2 8.96 22.17 -30.56
N HIS A 3 8.37 21.18 -29.87
CA HIS A 3 6.93 20.89 -30.01
C HIS A 3 6.24 20.48 -28.70
N LEU A 4 6.77 20.84 -27.52
CA LEU A 4 6.08 20.66 -26.23
C LEU A 4 5.93 21.96 -25.42
N PHE A 5 6.18 23.12 -26.05
CA PHE A 5 6.01 24.43 -25.41
C PHE A 5 5.14 25.34 -26.28
N ARG A 6 3.89 24.94 -26.48
CA ARG A 6 2.87 25.85 -27.01
C ARG A 6 1.57 25.44 -26.36
N ASP A 7 1.33 26.01 -25.18
CA ASP A 7 0.00 26.40 -24.68
C ASP A 7 0.14 26.98 -23.27
N LEU A 8 0.99 28.00 -23.13
CA LEU A 8 0.91 28.99 -22.05
C LEU A 8 1.38 30.33 -22.63
N SER A 9 0.49 31.02 -23.34
CA SER A 9 0.70 32.42 -23.71
C SER A 9 -0.58 33.23 -23.51
N LEU A 10 -0.50 34.05 -22.45
CA LEU A 10 -1.16 35.32 -22.16
C LEU A 10 -2.13 35.90 -23.21
N GLY A 11 -3.41 35.93 -22.84
CA GLY A 11 -4.27 37.11 -22.81
C GLY A 11 -4.47 37.95 -24.07
N HIS A 12 -5.61 37.78 -24.73
CA HIS A 12 -6.28 38.89 -25.42
C HIS A 12 -7.76 38.98 -25.02
N SER A 13 -8.11 40.18 -24.53
CA SER A 13 -9.45 40.63 -24.17
C SER A 13 -10.42 40.57 -25.35
N LYS A 14 -11.55 39.87 -25.18
CA LYS A 14 -12.81 40.27 -25.84
C LYS A 14 -14.02 39.85 -24.99
N ARG A 15 -14.74 40.89 -24.60
CA ARG A 15 -16.04 40.93 -23.91
C ARG A 15 -17.10 40.17 -24.71
N GLU A 16 -17.75 39.18 -24.10
CA GLU A 16 -19.14 38.82 -24.39
C GLU A 16 -19.76 38.02 -23.25
N SER A 17 -21.03 38.31 -23.01
CA SER A 17 -21.86 38.00 -21.85
C SER A 17 -22.67 36.71 -22.04
N SER A 18 -22.67 35.81 -21.07
CA SER A 18 -23.87 35.04 -20.71
C SER A 18 -23.68 34.30 -19.38
N SER A 19 -24.65 34.51 -18.50
CA SER A 19 -24.84 33.95 -17.16
C SER A 19 -24.96 32.43 -17.11
N THR A 20 -24.29 31.78 -16.15
CA THR A 20 -24.93 30.75 -15.30
C THR A 20 -24.15 30.53 -14.00
N THR A 21 -24.87 30.72 -12.90
CA THR A 21 -24.48 30.51 -11.51
C THR A 21 -24.23 29.04 -11.16
N THR A 22 -23.07 28.72 -10.60
CA THR A 22 -22.91 27.63 -9.63
C THR A 22 -22.07 28.12 -8.45
N LYS A 23 -22.70 28.10 -7.27
CA LYS A 23 -22.11 28.53 -6.01
C LYS A 23 -20.99 27.57 -5.60
N SER A 24 -19.79 28.09 -5.44
CA SER A 24 -18.67 27.44 -4.77
C SER A 24 -18.95 27.35 -3.26
N SER A 25 -19.09 26.14 -2.73
CA SER A 25 -18.99 25.87 -1.29
C SER A 25 -17.54 25.58 -0.93
N ALA A 26 -16.92 26.49 -0.19
CA ALA A 26 -15.66 26.27 0.50
C ALA A 26 -15.90 25.41 1.75
N ALA A 27 -15.20 24.28 1.89
CA ALA A 27 -14.71 23.69 3.14
C ALA A 27 -14.06 22.30 2.92
N ALA A 28 -12.99 22.05 3.70
CA ALA A 28 -12.17 20.83 3.86
C ALA A 28 -11.03 20.63 2.84
N GLY A 29 -9.79 20.89 3.31
CA GLY A 29 -8.55 20.79 2.55
C GLY A 29 -8.15 19.36 2.19
N GLY A 30 -8.68 18.86 1.07
CA GLY A 30 -8.05 17.78 0.33
C GLY A 30 -6.81 18.32 -0.37
N THR A 31 -5.64 17.75 -0.08
CA THR A 31 -4.41 18.08 -0.79
C THR A 31 -4.55 17.66 -2.26
N ASP A 32 -4.49 18.62 -3.20
CA ASP A 32 -4.47 18.43 -4.66
C ASP A 32 -3.20 17.70 -5.15
N LEU A 33 -2.91 16.52 -4.60
CA LEU A 33 -1.83 15.66 -5.04
C LEU A 33 -2.43 14.45 -5.77
N PRO A 34 -2.50 14.47 -7.11
CA PRO A 34 -3.04 13.36 -7.87
C PRO A 34 -2.17 12.10 -7.66
N SER A 35 -2.82 10.95 -7.47
CA SER A 35 -2.09 9.69 -7.33
C SER A 35 -1.34 9.38 -8.63
N PRO A 36 -0.03 9.04 -8.57
CA PRO A 36 0.75 8.63 -9.73
C PRO A 36 0.39 7.22 -10.18
N ILE A 37 -0.34 6.48 -9.34
CA ILE A 37 -0.87 5.17 -9.64
C ILE A 37 -2.19 5.40 -10.40
N GLY A 38 -2.27 4.84 -11.61
CA GLY A 38 -3.41 5.04 -12.50
C GLY A 38 -4.76 4.73 -11.84
N GLN A 39 -5.83 5.35 -12.36
CA GLN A 39 -7.19 5.06 -11.91
C GLN A 39 -7.64 3.67 -12.39
N LEU A 40 -8.39 2.97 -11.54
CA LEU A 40 -9.03 1.71 -11.91
C LEU A 40 -10.29 2.01 -12.74
N ALA A 41 -10.53 1.24 -13.79
CA ALA A 41 -11.68 1.45 -14.67
C ALA A 41 -13.05 1.09 -14.05
N VAL A 42 -13.04 0.42 -12.89
CA VAL A 42 -14.24 0.10 -12.09
C VAL A 42 -14.10 0.75 -10.72
N GLU A 43 -15.23 1.25 -10.20
CA GLU A 43 -15.35 1.77 -8.83
C GLU A 43 -15.22 0.62 -7.82
N LEU A 44 -13.98 0.31 -7.45
CA LEU A 44 -13.63 -0.33 -6.19
C LEU A 44 -13.34 0.78 -5.18
N SER A 45 -14.01 0.73 -4.03
CA SER A 45 -13.73 1.67 -2.95
C SER A 45 -12.38 1.37 -2.30
N ASP A 46 -11.79 2.35 -1.62
CA ASP A 46 -10.58 2.12 -0.81
C ASP A 46 -10.82 1.06 0.29
N SER A 47 -12.06 0.89 0.74
CA SER A 47 -12.44 -0.20 1.66
C SER A 47 -12.34 -1.56 0.96
N ASP A 48 -12.81 -1.68 -0.28
CA ASP A 48 -12.74 -2.92 -1.05
C ASP A 48 -11.28 -3.33 -1.30
N LEU A 49 -10.45 -2.38 -1.74
CA LEU A 49 -9.03 -2.59 -1.99
C LEU A 49 -8.28 -3.02 -0.73
N ARG A 50 -8.58 -2.39 0.41
CA ARG A 50 -7.99 -2.73 1.71
C ARG A 50 -8.36 -4.14 2.16
N LEU A 51 -9.62 -4.54 2.03
CA LEU A 51 -10.07 -5.90 2.34
C LEU A 51 -9.40 -6.93 1.42
N THR A 52 -9.29 -6.64 0.12
CA THR A 52 -8.61 -7.52 -0.83
C THR A 52 -7.11 -7.62 -0.54
N ALA A 53 -6.44 -6.52 -0.24
CA ALA A 53 -5.04 -6.50 0.16
C ALA A 53 -4.82 -7.34 1.44
N TYR A 54 -5.73 -7.25 2.42
CA TYR A 54 -5.68 -8.08 3.62
C TYR A 54 -5.85 -9.58 3.32
N GLU A 55 -6.80 -9.95 2.45
CA GLU A 55 -6.99 -11.34 2.01
C GLU A 55 -5.72 -11.90 1.36
N ILE A 56 -5.07 -11.12 0.49
CA ILE A 56 -3.79 -11.48 -0.14
C ILE A 56 -2.68 -11.61 0.91
N PHE A 57 -2.60 -10.67 1.86
CA PHE A 57 -1.61 -10.69 2.94
C PHE A 57 -1.73 -11.96 3.78
N VAL A 58 -2.94 -12.30 4.24
CA VAL A 58 -3.17 -13.51 5.04
C VAL A 58 -2.89 -14.77 4.23
N ALA A 59 -3.25 -14.79 2.93
CA ALA A 59 -2.95 -15.91 2.06
C ALA A 59 -1.43 -16.13 1.86
N ALA A 60 -0.69 -15.05 1.60
CA ALA A 60 0.75 -15.08 1.37
C ALA A 60 1.56 -15.42 2.64
N CYS A 61 1.12 -14.93 3.81
CA CYS A 61 1.84 -15.18 5.07
C CYS A 61 1.77 -16.64 5.54
N ARG A 62 0.86 -17.43 4.99
CA ARG A 62 0.63 -18.82 5.39
C ARG A 62 1.53 -19.84 4.72
N THR A 63 1.94 -19.61 3.48
CA THR A 63 2.79 -20.55 2.74
C THR A 63 4.20 -20.65 3.32
N SER A 64 4.63 -19.69 4.13
CA SER A 64 5.96 -19.71 4.76
C SER A 64 6.00 -20.47 6.09
N SER A 65 4.86 -20.77 6.73
CA SER A 65 4.84 -21.50 8.01
C SER A 65 4.46 -22.95 7.76
N GLY A 66 5.45 -23.84 7.63
CA GLY A 66 5.25 -25.30 7.54
C GLY A 66 4.67 -25.96 8.81
N LYS A 67 3.92 -25.22 9.63
CA LYS A 67 3.25 -25.71 10.85
C LYS A 67 1.73 -25.53 10.71
N PRO A 68 0.92 -26.56 11.01
CA PRO A 68 -0.54 -26.44 11.03
C PRO A 68 -0.96 -25.39 12.06
N LEU A 69 -1.90 -24.51 11.69
CA LEU A 69 -2.55 -23.63 12.67
C LEU A 69 -3.56 -24.46 13.45
N THR A 70 -3.28 -24.73 14.73
CA THR A 70 -4.30 -25.20 15.68
C THR A 70 -5.16 -24.00 16.06
N TYR A 71 -6.44 -24.03 15.65
CA TYR A 71 -7.42 -23.04 16.05
C TYR A 71 -7.76 -23.25 17.54
N VAL A 72 -7.48 -22.26 18.38
CA VAL A 72 -7.96 -22.23 19.78
C VAL A 72 -9.16 -21.29 19.83
N THR A 73 -10.34 -21.87 19.97
CA THR A 73 -11.59 -21.15 20.21
C THR A 73 -11.51 -20.47 21.58
N SER A 74 -11.52 -19.15 21.63
CA SER A 74 -11.67 -18.43 22.90
C SER A 74 -13.16 -18.23 23.17
N PHE A 75 -13.82 -19.26 23.71
CA PHE A 75 -15.13 -19.11 24.33
C PHE A 75 -14.97 -18.95 25.83
N THR A 76 -15.36 -17.78 26.33
CA THR A 76 -15.65 -17.52 27.74
C THR A 76 -16.91 -18.29 28.14
N SER A 77 -16.81 -19.27 29.03
CA SER A 77 -17.93 -19.75 29.86
C SER A 77 -17.45 -20.57 31.06
N SER A 78 -17.64 -19.97 32.24
CA SER A 78 -18.32 -20.55 33.41
C SER A 78 -17.94 -21.95 33.90
N ASN A 79 -17.09 -21.95 34.93
CA ASN A 79 -17.21 -22.70 36.19
C ASN A 79 -18.23 -23.86 36.25
N SER A 80 -17.75 -25.10 36.28
CA SER A 80 -18.37 -26.17 37.08
C SER A 80 -17.39 -27.33 37.31
N ASN A 81 -17.19 -27.58 38.60
CA ASN A 81 -16.38 -28.61 39.22
C ASN A 81 -17.09 -29.97 39.14
N SER A 82 -16.42 -31.04 38.71
CA SER A 82 -16.71 -32.40 39.18
C SER A 82 -15.61 -33.38 38.77
N ASN A 83 -14.88 -33.87 39.79
CA ASN A 83 -14.06 -35.07 39.74
C ASN A 83 -14.93 -36.31 39.49
N LEU A 84 -14.42 -37.28 38.72
CA LEU A 84 -14.65 -38.72 38.90
C LEU A 84 -13.61 -39.51 38.10
N ASP A 85 -13.34 -40.71 38.61
CA ASP A 85 -12.05 -41.39 38.67
C ASP A 85 -12.05 -42.68 37.80
N SER A 86 -10.84 -43.22 37.54
CA SER A 86 -10.51 -44.62 37.14
C SER A 86 -10.43 -44.99 35.63
N PRO A 87 -9.76 -46.11 35.23
CA PRO A 87 -8.31 -46.13 34.92
C PRO A 87 -7.94 -46.96 33.65
N GLY A 88 -6.68 -46.89 33.20
CA GLY A 88 -6.06 -48.00 32.44
C GLY A 88 -5.26 -47.66 31.18
N GLN A 89 -3.93 -47.57 31.37
CA GLN A 89 -2.85 -48.07 30.51
C GLN A 89 -2.84 -47.73 29.00
N LEU A 90 -1.85 -46.94 28.56
CA LEU A 90 -0.52 -47.46 28.17
C LEU A 90 0.43 -46.29 27.88
N SER A 91 1.64 -46.45 28.39
CA SER A 91 2.79 -45.56 28.38
C SER A 91 3.27 -45.17 26.98
N ASN A 92 3.53 -43.89 26.77
CA ASN A 92 4.81 -43.49 26.19
C ASN A 92 5.27 -42.12 26.69
N ASN A 93 6.53 -42.09 27.10
CA ASN A 93 7.25 -40.97 27.69
C ASN A 93 7.08 -39.65 26.92
N SER A 94 6.81 -38.58 27.69
CA SER A 94 7.17 -37.21 27.30
C SER A 94 8.70 -37.07 27.31
N PRO A 95 9.26 -36.10 26.57
CA PRO A 95 9.52 -34.84 27.27
C PRO A 95 9.23 -33.60 26.41
N SER A 96 9.10 -32.48 27.10
CA SER A 96 9.24 -31.10 26.59
C SER A 96 8.15 -30.57 25.66
N SER A 97 7.23 -29.83 26.27
CA SER A 97 6.79 -28.55 25.69
C SER A 97 8.00 -27.68 25.36
N PRO A 98 7.97 -27.00 24.20
CA PRO A 98 8.31 -25.58 24.22
C PRO A 98 7.31 -24.74 23.41
N ALA A 99 6.86 -23.65 24.06
CA ALA A 99 6.18 -22.49 23.49
C ALA A 99 7.14 -21.65 22.60
N PRO A 100 6.78 -20.47 22.05
CA PRO A 100 5.47 -19.88 21.79
C PRO A 100 5.27 -19.51 20.28
N GLN A 101 4.05 -19.17 19.90
CA GLN A 101 3.82 -18.32 18.72
C GLN A 101 4.55 -16.99 18.95
N ARG A 102 5.35 -16.49 17.98
CA ARG A 102 6.15 -15.26 18.13
C ARG A 102 5.24 -14.07 18.45
N SER A 103 5.11 -13.76 19.73
CA SER A 103 4.70 -12.47 20.25
C SER A 103 5.74 -11.41 19.86
N LEU A 104 5.30 -10.25 19.39
CA LEU A 104 6.18 -9.10 19.19
C LEU A 104 6.76 -8.70 20.55
N THR A 105 8.07 -8.88 20.76
CA THR A 105 8.79 -8.38 21.94
C THR A 105 9.61 -7.17 21.50
N SER A 106 9.06 -5.99 21.74
CA SER A 106 9.65 -4.68 21.42
C SER A 106 10.85 -4.37 22.32
N ALA A 107 12.07 -4.36 21.77
CA ALA A 107 13.26 -3.75 22.41
C ALA A 107 14.45 -3.47 21.46
N ALA A 108 14.42 -3.91 20.20
CA ALA A 108 15.50 -3.64 19.25
C ALA A 108 15.16 -2.42 18.37
N ALA A 109 16.14 -1.55 18.12
CA ALA A 109 15.95 -0.42 17.19
C ALA A 109 15.66 -0.95 15.78
N SER A 110 14.53 -0.55 15.20
CA SER A 110 14.11 -0.96 13.86
C SER A 110 15.16 -0.58 12.81
N LYS A 111 15.51 -1.51 11.91
CA LYS A 111 16.44 -1.30 10.79
C LYS A 111 15.86 -0.32 9.77
N VAL A 112 14.58 -0.46 9.44
CA VAL A 112 13.86 0.49 8.58
C VAL A 112 13.90 1.88 9.23
N LYS A 113 13.48 2.04 10.49
CA LYS A 113 13.53 3.35 11.15
C LYS A 113 14.95 3.92 11.21
N LYS A 114 15.94 3.08 11.52
CA LYS A 114 17.36 3.47 11.55
C LYS A 114 17.89 3.89 10.17
N ALA A 115 17.53 3.18 9.11
CA ALA A 115 17.90 3.52 7.74
C ALA A 115 17.31 4.87 7.30
N PHE A 116 16.15 5.23 7.86
CA PHE A 116 15.43 6.46 7.54
C PHE A 116 15.60 7.59 8.57
N GLY A 117 16.43 7.40 9.60
CA GLY A 117 16.61 8.41 10.65
C GLY A 117 15.34 8.70 11.46
N LEU A 118 14.31 7.86 11.36
CA LEU A 118 13.04 8.01 12.06
C LEU A 118 13.25 7.74 13.56
N LYS A 119 12.70 8.61 14.42
CA LYS A 119 12.92 8.54 15.87
C LYS A 119 12.37 7.23 16.45
N SER A 120 13.27 6.42 16.99
CA SER A 120 12.92 5.33 17.92
C SER A 120 12.73 5.90 19.33
N PRO A 121 11.82 5.35 20.16
CA PRO A 121 11.71 5.77 21.55
C PRO A 121 13.02 5.44 22.27
N GLY A 122 13.79 6.48 22.62
CA GLY A 122 15.04 6.36 23.38
C GLY A 122 16.22 7.22 22.90
N SER A 123 16.17 7.81 21.71
CA SER A 123 17.23 8.70 21.22
C SER A 123 16.87 10.18 21.37
N GLY A 124 16.66 10.61 22.60
CA GLY A 124 16.57 12.02 22.97
C GLY A 124 17.66 12.37 23.98
N SER A 125 18.69 13.09 23.55
CA SER A 125 19.78 13.53 24.43
C SER A 125 19.27 14.51 25.49
N LYS A 126 19.61 14.26 26.77
CA LYS A 126 19.86 15.33 27.74
C LYS A 126 21.08 14.96 28.59
N LYS A 127 22.16 15.71 28.38
CA LYS A 127 23.35 15.77 29.22
C LYS A 127 23.11 16.75 30.39
N SER A 128 23.74 16.42 31.53
CA SER A 128 24.21 17.30 32.62
C SER A 128 23.28 17.44 33.87
N PRO A 129 23.81 17.88 35.04
CA PRO A 129 24.22 16.99 36.13
C PRO A 129 23.61 17.42 37.50
N GLY A 130 23.66 16.57 38.53
CA GLY A 130 23.36 17.05 39.89
C GLY A 130 22.94 15.98 40.89
N SER A 131 23.57 16.07 42.07
CA SER A 131 23.40 15.28 43.29
C SER A 131 21.97 15.21 43.85
N SER A 132 21.62 14.08 44.47
CA SER A 132 21.35 13.98 45.93
C SER A 132 20.77 12.61 46.31
N THR A 133 21.38 12.01 47.32
CA THR A 133 20.80 10.98 48.21
C THR A 133 19.45 11.43 48.79
N GLY A 134 18.45 10.56 48.81
CA GLY A 134 17.19 10.83 49.50
C GLY A 134 16.20 9.66 49.42
N SER A 135 16.14 8.89 50.50
CA SER A 135 15.13 7.87 50.77
C SER A 135 13.72 8.47 50.84
N GLY A 136 12.71 7.79 50.29
CA GLY A 136 11.31 8.20 50.43
C GLY A 136 10.33 7.18 49.87
N SER A 137 9.64 6.49 50.78
CA SER A 137 8.51 5.58 50.57
C SER A 137 7.30 6.30 49.96
N GLY A 138 6.53 5.64 49.08
CA GLY A 138 5.30 6.19 48.52
C GLY A 138 4.56 5.31 47.51
N SER A 139 3.86 4.30 48.02
CA SER A 139 2.57 3.72 47.56
C SER A 139 2.12 3.82 46.09
N GLY A 140 1.83 2.65 45.49
CA GLY A 140 0.60 2.47 44.72
C GLY A 140 0.72 2.41 43.19
N SER A 141 1.04 1.25 42.62
CA SER A 141 0.48 0.86 41.32
C SER A 141 0.23 -0.65 41.30
N GLY A 142 -1.04 -1.02 41.11
CA GLY A 142 -1.46 -2.41 40.94
C GLY A 142 -0.91 -3.00 39.63
N PRO A 143 -0.92 -4.33 39.48
CA PRO A 143 -0.38 -4.98 38.29
C PRO A 143 -1.25 -4.58 37.08
N GLY A 144 -0.70 -3.70 36.24
CA GLY A 144 -1.24 -3.40 34.94
C GLY A 144 -1.41 -4.69 34.16
N LYS A 145 -2.62 -4.94 33.66
CA LYS A 145 -2.89 -6.04 32.73
C LYS A 145 -1.82 -6.01 31.64
N PRO A 146 -1.08 -7.11 31.38
CA PRO A 146 -0.08 -7.10 30.34
C PRO A 146 -0.77 -6.77 29.03
N LYS A 147 -0.34 -5.68 28.36
CA LYS A 147 -0.70 -5.42 26.96
C LYS A 147 -0.33 -6.70 26.21
N LYS A 148 -1.35 -7.42 25.75
CA LYS A 148 -1.19 -8.68 25.03
C LYS A 148 -0.31 -8.38 23.83
N ALA A 149 0.87 -8.99 23.76
CA ALA A 149 1.79 -8.79 22.65
C ALA A 149 1.04 -9.11 21.35
N LEU A 150 0.88 -8.10 20.49
CA LEU A 150 0.18 -8.27 19.23
C LEU A 150 1.02 -9.17 18.33
N THR A 151 0.37 -9.89 17.42
CA THR A 151 1.06 -10.60 16.34
C THR A 151 1.11 -9.70 15.11
N VAL A 152 2.02 -9.93 14.16
CA VAL A 152 2.06 -9.15 12.90
C VAL A 152 0.72 -9.22 12.16
N GLY A 153 0.04 -10.37 12.19
CA GLY A 153 -1.28 -10.52 11.56
C GLY A 153 -2.38 -9.71 12.26
N GLU A 154 -2.29 -9.56 13.59
CA GLU A 154 -3.20 -8.74 14.39
C GLU A 154 -2.91 -7.25 14.18
N LEU A 155 -1.64 -6.86 14.14
CA LEU A 155 -1.21 -5.50 13.82
C LEU A 155 -1.74 -5.09 12.43
N MET A 156 -1.50 -5.92 11.42
CA MET A 156 -1.97 -5.68 10.06
C MET A 156 -3.50 -5.54 10.00
N ARG A 157 -4.23 -6.38 10.74
CA ARG A 157 -5.70 -6.31 10.82
C ARG A 157 -6.17 -4.95 11.35
N ILE A 158 -5.58 -4.50 12.46
CA ILE A 158 -5.94 -3.24 13.13
C ILE A 158 -5.63 -2.07 12.19
N GLN A 159 -4.43 -2.01 11.61
CA GLN A 159 -4.02 -0.92 10.72
C GLN A 159 -4.86 -0.88 9.44
N MET A 160 -5.29 -2.04 8.95
CA MET A 160 -6.20 -2.16 7.82
C MET A 160 -7.69 -2.06 8.19
N LYS A 161 -8.06 -1.69 9.42
CA LYS A 161 -9.47 -1.54 9.83
C LYS A 161 -10.34 -2.77 9.51
N VAL A 162 -9.76 -3.97 9.55
CA VAL A 162 -10.46 -5.22 9.23
C VAL A 162 -11.15 -5.75 10.49
N SER A 163 -12.43 -6.14 10.38
CA SER A 163 -13.17 -6.69 11.50
C SER A 163 -12.67 -8.08 11.90
N GLU A 164 -12.79 -8.43 13.19
CA GLU A 164 -12.40 -9.76 13.68
C GLU A 164 -13.21 -10.88 13.03
N ALA A 165 -14.48 -10.62 12.71
CA ALA A 165 -15.36 -11.56 12.02
C ALA A 165 -14.86 -11.86 10.61
N MET A 166 -14.46 -10.82 9.86
CA MET A 166 -13.87 -10.96 8.53
C MET A 166 -12.55 -11.71 8.59
N ASP A 167 -11.64 -11.33 9.50
CA ASP A 167 -10.36 -12.03 9.66
C ASP A 167 -10.56 -13.52 9.98
N SER A 168 -11.43 -13.82 10.94
CA SER A 168 -11.78 -15.19 11.33
C SER A 168 -12.36 -15.99 10.16
N ARG A 169 -13.21 -15.38 9.34
CA ARG A 169 -13.79 -15.98 8.13
C ARG A 169 -12.70 -16.31 7.10
N VAL A 170 -11.84 -15.34 6.78
CA VAL A 170 -10.76 -15.49 5.80
C VAL A 170 -9.75 -16.55 6.25
N ARG A 171 -9.31 -16.53 7.51
CA ARG A 171 -8.38 -17.54 8.06
C ARG A 171 -8.97 -18.95 7.99
N ARG A 172 -10.24 -19.12 8.35
CA ARG A 172 -10.94 -20.42 8.26
C ARG A 172 -11.08 -20.90 6.81
N ALA A 173 -11.46 -20.02 5.88
CA ALA A 173 -11.54 -20.36 4.46
C ALA A 173 -10.18 -20.83 3.93
N LEU A 174 -9.12 -20.06 4.18
CA LEU A 174 -7.77 -20.41 3.76
C LEU A 174 -7.27 -21.72 4.42
N LEU A 175 -7.77 -22.11 5.60
CA LEU A 175 -7.47 -23.43 6.21
C LEU A 175 -8.09 -24.55 5.38
N ARG A 176 -9.35 -24.39 4.96
CA ARG A 176 -10.04 -25.34 4.06
C ARG A 176 -9.34 -25.42 2.70
N ILE A 177 -8.90 -24.28 2.13
CA ILE A 177 -8.17 -24.21 0.85
C ILE A 177 -6.88 -25.04 0.96
N ALA A 178 -6.05 -24.76 1.97
CA ALA A 178 -4.76 -25.43 2.16
C ALA A 178 -4.91 -26.96 2.35
N ALA A 179 -5.90 -27.41 3.12
CA ALA A 179 -6.19 -28.84 3.28
C ALA A 179 -6.56 -29.53 1.95
N SER A 180 -7.11 -28.77 1.00
CA SER A 180 -7.52 -29.29 -0.31
C SER A 180 -6.51 -29.10 -1.45
N GLN A 181 -5.44 -28.34 -1.21
CA GLN A 181 -4.44 -27.94 -2.22
C GLN A 181 -3.02 -28.34 -1.80
N VAL A 182 -2.86 -29.49 -1.14
CA VAL A 182 -1.57 -29.97 -0.61
C VAL A 182 -0.50 -29.95 -1.71
N GLY A 183 0.56 -29.16 -1.48
CA GLY A 183 1.73 -29.06 -2.38
C GLY A 183 1.68 -27.93 -3.42
N ARG A 184 0.58 -27.18 -3.55
CA ARG A 184 0.51 -26.04 -4.48
C ARG A 184 1.03 -24.74 -3.86
N ARG A 185 1.83 -24.01 -4.64
CA ARG A 185 2.30 -22.65 -4.31
C ARG A 185 1.14 -21.65 -4.32
N ILE A 186 1.12 -20.66 -3.42
CA ILE A 186 0.02 -19.66 -3.40
C ILE A 186 0.01 -18.80 -4.65
N GLU A 187 1.18 -18.64 -5.27
CA GLU A 187 1.33 -18.00 -6.57
C GLU A 187 0.57 -18.74 -7.68
N SER A 188 0.21 -20.01 -7.49
CA SER A 188 -0.60 -20.81 -8.41
C SER A 188 -2.11 -20.73 -8.15
N VAL A 189 -2.53 -19.84 -7.25
CA VAL A 189 -3.90 -19.73 -6.75
C VAL A 189 -4.47 -18.35 -7.02
N VAL A 190 -5.70 -18.32 -7.53
CA VAL A 190 -6.51 -17.10 -7.60
C VAL A 190 -7.25 -16.94 -6.27
N VAL A 191 -6.71 -16.15 -5.35
CA VAL A 191 -7.23 -16.00 -3.97
C VAL A 191 -8.73 -15.65 -3.94
N PRO A 192 -9.24 -14.67 -4.71
CA PRO A 192 -10.68 -14.35 -4.75
C PRO A 192 -11.55 -15.56 -5.15
N LEU A 193 -11.09 -16.34 -6.12
CA LEU A 193 -11.82 -17.50 -6.63
C LEU A 193 -11.89 -18.63 -5.60
N GLU A 194 -10.79 -18.90 -4.89
CA GLU A 194 -10.79 -19.95 -3.86
C GLU A 194 -11.63 -19.54 -2.64
N LEU A 195 -11.62 -18.24 -2.28
CA LEU A 195 -12.50 -17.73 -1.22
C LEU A 195 -13.99 -17.88 -1.62
N LEU A 196 -14.36 -17.57 -2.87
CA LEU A 196 -15.70 -17.82 -3.42
C LEU A 196 -16.14 -19.28 -3.34
N GLN A 197 -15.20 -20.23 -3.46
CA GLN A 197 -15.50 -21.66 -3.40
C GLN A 197 -15.66 -22.20 -1.97
N GLN A 198 -14.98 -21.60 -0.98
CA GLN A 198 -14.95 -22.12 0.38
C GLN A 198 -15.92 -21.45 1.34
N LEU A 199 -16.29 -20.19 1.07
CA LEU A 199 -17.20 -19.43 1.90
C LEU A 199 -18.64 -19.64 1.45
N LYS A 200 -19.51 -19.90 2.43
CA LYS A 200 -20.95 -20.09 2.23
C LYS A 200 -21.70 -19.00 2.97
N LEU A 201 -22.99 -18.82 2.67
CA LEU A 201 -23.89 -17.91 3.40
C LEU A 201 -23.83 -18.09 4.93
N SER A 202 -23.67 -19.32 5.41
CA SER A 202 -23.55 -19.63 6.85
C SER A 202 -22.29 -19.08 7.54
N ASP A 203 -21.28 -18.67 6.77
CA ASP A 203 -20.08 -18.02 7.30
C ASP A 203 -20.31 -16.50 7.53
N PHE A 204 -21.48 -15.96 7.18
CA PHE A 204 -21.85 -14.54 7.24
C PHE A 204 -22.93 -14.26 8.29
N THR A 205 -23.00 -13.01 8.73
CA THR A 205 -24.01 -12.59 9.72
C THR A 205 -25.39 -12.48 9.10
N ASP A 206 -25.46 -11.97 7.87
CA ASP A 206 -26.67 -11.84 7.10
C ASP A 206 -26.43 -12.04 5.59
N SER A 207 -27.53 -12.12 4.83
CA SER A 207 -27.47 -12.32 3.38
C SER A 207 -26.97 -11.10 2.60
N GLN A 208 -27.07 -9.90 3.18
CA GLN A 208 -26.63 -8.66 2.54
C GLN A 208 -25.10 -8.55 2.58
N GLU A 209 -24.49 -8.90 3.71
CA GLU A 209 -23.04 -8.98 3.90
C GLU A 209 -22.42 -10.00 2.93
N HIS A 210 -23.06 -11.17 2.79
CA HIS A 210 -22.65 -12.20 1.84
C HIS A 210 -22.73 -11.71 0.38
N ASP A 211 -23.85 -11.08 -0.01
CA ASP A 211 -24.04 -10.52 -1.35
C ASP A 211 -23.02 -9.41 -1.66
N ALA A 212 -22.82 -8.47 -0.73
CA ALA A 212 -21.84 -7.40 -0.87
C ALA A 212 -20.41 -7.93 -1.02
N TRP A 213 -20.03 -8.92 -0.20
CA TRP A 213 -18.74 -9.59 -0.30
C TRP A 213 -18.57 -10.32 -1.64
N GLN A 214 -19.61 -11.01 -2.12
CA GLN A 214 -19.56 -11.73 -3.39
C GLN A 214 -19.40 -10.76 -4.56
N LYS A 215 -20.19 -9.68 -4.60
CA LYS A 215 -20.08 -8.62 -5.62
C LYS A 215 -18.71 -7.98 -5.62
N ARG A 216 -18.14 -7.64 -4.45
CA ARG A 216 -16.75 -7.14 -4.34
C ARG A 216 -15.77 -8.15 -4.94
N THR A 217 -15.89 -9.42 -4.61
CA THR A 217 -14.95 -10.46 -5.05
C THR A 217 -15.00 -10.66 -6.57
N LEU A 218 -16.19 -10.58 -7.16
CA LEU A 218 -16.36 -10.62 -8.62
C LEU A 218 -15.81 -9.36 -9.30
N LYS A 219 -16.02 -8.17 -8.73
CA LYS A 219 -15.40 -6.93 -9.24
C LYS A 219 -13.88 -7.01 -9.21
N VAL A 220 -13.28 -7.57 -8.17
CA VAL A 220 -11.82 -7.77 -8.11
C VAL A 220 -11.34 -8.68 -9.23
N LEU A 221 -12.06 -9.78 -9.51
CA LEU A 221 -11.76 -10.67 -10.64
C LEU A 221 -11.91 -9.96 -11.99
N GLU A 222 -12.94 -9.12 -12.16
CA GLU A 222 -13.11 -8.31 -13.36
C GLU A 222 -11.94 -7.35 -13.57
N VAL A 223 -11.59 -6.60 -12.54
CA VAL A 223 -10.51 -5.60 -12.58
C VAL A 223 -9.18 -6.28 -12.91
N GLY A 224 -8.87 -7.40 -12.26
CA GLY A 224 -7.60 -8.10 -12.45
C GLY A 224 -7.47 -8.88 -13.77
N LEU A 225 -8.55 -9.54 -14.22
CA LEU A 225 -8.49 -10.45 -15.37
C LEU A 225 -9.04 -9.88 -16.66
N LEU A 226 -9.90 -8.86 -16.59
CA LEU A 226 -10.58 -8.30 -17.76
C LEU A 226 -10.15 -6.88 -18.10
N LEU A 227 -9.93 -6.03 -17.10
CA LEU A 227 -9.65 -4.60 -17.30
C LEU A 227 -8.16 -4.28 -17.25
N HIS A 228 -7.46 -4.88 -16.29
CA HIS A 228 -6.03 -4.68 -16.07
C HIS A 228 -5.26 -6.02 -16.03
N PRO A 229 -5.46 -6.92 -17.01
CA PRO A 229 -4.68 -8.13 -17.08
C PRO A 229 -3.23 -7.80 -17.44
N ARG A 230 -2.27 -8.50 -16.84
CA ARG A 230 -0.86 -8.39 -17.22
C ARG A 230 -0.63 -8.70 -18.71
N LEU A 231 -1.35 -9.69 -19.24
CA LEU A 231 -1.30 -10.05 -20.65
C LEU A 231 -2.57 -9.54 -21.36
N PRO A 232 -2.43 -8.71 -22.42
CA PRO A 232 -3.57 -8.21 -23.17
C PRO A 232 -4.51 -9.31 -23.63
N LEU A 233 -5.83 -9.07 -23.57
CA LEU A 233 -6.84 -10.01 -24.01
C LEU A 233 -7.10 -9.90 -25.51
N ASP A 234 -7.37 -11.04 -26.15
CA ASP A 234 -7.92 -11.05 -27.51
C ASP A 234 -9.45 -10.82 -27.45
N ARG A 235 -9.98 -10.06 -28.41
CA ARG A 235 -11.41 -9.72 -28.51
C ARG A 235 -12.29 -10.95 -28.75
N ALA A 236 -11.74 -12.00 -29.36
CA ALA A 236 -12.43 -13.26 -29.62
C ALA A 236 -12.37 -14.26 -28.44
N GLN A 237 -11.78 -13.88 -27.31
CA GLN A 237 -11.55 -14.82 -26.22
C GLN A 237 -12.86 -15.20 -25.48
N SER A 238 -13.30 -16.44 -25.70
CA SER A 238 -14.54 -16.98 -25.13
C SER A 238 -14.56 -17.00 -23.60
N SER A 239 -13.42 -17.26 -22.95
CA SER A 239 -13.32 -17.24 -21.48
C SER A 239 -13.53 -15.84 -20.89
N ALA A 240 -13.05 -14.79 -21.56
CA ALA A 240 -13.26 -13.40 -21.15
C ALA A 240 -14.74 -13.00 -21.28
N GLN A 241 -15.38 -13.36 -22.40
CA GLN A 241 -16.81 -13.11 -22.63
C GLN A 241 -17.67 -13.84 -21.60
N ARG A 242 -17.34 -15.11 -21.32
CA ARG A 242 -18.02 -15.93 -20.31
C ARG A 242 -17.87 -15.36 -18.92
N LEU A 243 -16.67 -14.89 -18.53
CA LEU A 243 -16.48 -14.22 -17.24
C LEU A 243 -17.34 -12.96 -17.13
N ARG A 244 -17.39 -12.12 -18.17
CA ARG A 244 -18.27 -10.93 -18.19
C ARG A 244 -19.74 -11.28 -18.01
N GLN A 245 -20.23 -12.32 -18.71
CA GLN A 245 -21.61 -12.78 -18.60
C GLN A 245 -21.95 -13.23 -17.17
N ILE A 246 -21.06 -13.99 -16.53
CA ILE A 246 -21.25 -14.45 -15.14
C ILE A 246 -21.27 -13.27 -14.18
N ILE A 247 -20.33 -12.33 -14.32
CA ILE A 247 -20.25 -11.15 -13.45
C ILE A 247 -21.50 -10.28 -13.61
N HIS A 248 -21.97 -10.06 -14.84
CA HIS A 248 -23.18 -9.30 -15.08
C HIS A 248 -24.42 -10.00 -14.51
N GLY A 249 -24.57 -11.31 -14.73
CA GLY A 249 -25.69 -12.07 -14.15
C GLY A 249 -25.67 -12.10 -12.61
N ALA A 250 -24.48 -12.03 -12.00
CA ALA A 250 -24.33 -11.97 -10.55
C ALA A 250 -24.76 -10.64 -9.91
N LEU A 251 -24.92 -9.57 -10.71
CA LEU A 251 -25.49 -8.31 -10.23
C LEU A 251 -26.99 -8.46 -9.91
N ASP A 252 -27.69 -9.25 -10.71
CA ASP A 252 -29.13 -9.49 -10.57
C ASP A 252 -29.44 -10.61 -9.58
N ARG A 253 -28.70 -11.72 -9.65
CA ARG A 253 -28.88 -12.88 -8.76
C ARG A 253 -27.53 -13.36 -8.20
N PRO A 254 -27.37 -13.44 -6.87
CA PRO A 254 -26.15 -13.96 -6.25
C PRO A 254 -25.78 -15.36 -6.78
N ILE A 255 -24.48 -15.61 -6.97
CA ILE A 255 -24.00 -16.93 -7.38
C ILE A 255 -24.12 -17.88 -6.19
N GLU A 256 -24.76 -19.02 -6.40
CA GLU A 256 -24.82 -20.08 -5.39
C GLU A 256 -23.42 -20.68 -5.17
N THR A 257 -22.85 -20.46 -3.98
CA THR A 257 -21.51 -20.89 -3.60
C THR A 257 -21.45 -22.39 -3.28
N GLY A 258 -20.52 -23.13 -3.90
CA GLY A 258 -20.25 -24.53 -3.57
C GLY A 258 -19.55 -25.31 -4.69
N ARG A 259 -18.66 -26.25 -4.33
CA ARG A 259 -17.84 -27.03 -5.28
C ARG A 259 -18.63 -27.77 -6.37
N ASN A 260 -19.88 -28.12 -6.13
CA ASN A 260 -20.68 -28.92 -7.06
C ASN A 260 -21.66 -28.08 -7.90
N ASN A 261 -21.61 -26.74 -7.80
CA ASN A 261 -22.46 -25.89 -8.61
C ASN A 261 -21.87 -25.71 -10.01
N GLU A 262 -22.67 -25.98 -11.04
CA GLU A 262 -22.26 -25.85 -12.45
C GLU A 262 -21.81 -24.42 -12.77
N SER A 263 -22.55 -23.41 -12.30
CA SER A 263 -22.20 -22.01 -12.57
C SER A 263 -20.85 -21.61 -11.96
N LEU A 264 -20.51 -22.15 -10.78
CA LEU A 264 -19.22 -21.94 -10.15
C LEU A 264 -18.09 -22.70 -10.86
N GLN A 265 -18.36 -23.88 -11.42
CA GLN A 265 -17.38 -24.61 -12.24
C GLN A 265 -17.09 -23.89 -13.55
N VAL A 266 -18.11 -23.32 -14.18
CA VAL A 266 -17.97 -22.47 -15.37
C VAL A 266 -17.15 -21.21 -15.04
N LEU A 267 -17.42 -20.57 -13.90
CA LEU A 267 -16.63 -19.43 -13.41
C LEU A 267 -15.16 -19.83 -13.17
N ARG A 268 -14.93 -20.93 -12.44
CA ARG A 268 -13.59 -21.46 -12.15
C ARG A 268 -12.81 -21.73 -13.44
N SER A 269 -13.43 -22.40 -14.41
CA SER A 269 -12.81 -22.66 -15.71
C SER A 269 -12.41 -21.37 -16.41
N ALA A 270 -13.33 -20.40 -16.52
CA ALA A 270 -13.05 -19.13 -17.18
C ALA A 270 -11.92 -18.34 -16.50
N VAL A 271 -11.97 -18.22 -15.17
CA VAL A 271 -10.97 -17.51 -14.37
C VAL A 271 -9.61 -18.16 -14.47
N MET A 272 -9.52 -19.50 -14.32
CA MET A 272 -8.24 -20.20 -14.39
C MET A 272 -7.61 -20.07 -15.78
N THR A 273 -8.39 -20.21 -16.85
CA THR A 273 -7.89 -20.00 -18.23
C THR A 273 -7.35 -18.60 -18.45
N LEU A 274 -7.91 -17.58 -17.80
CA LEU A 274 -7.42 -16.19 -17.91
C LEU A 274 -6.18 -15.96 -17.05
N ALA A 275 -6.15 -16.50 -15.82
CA ALA A 275 -5.06 -16.29 -14.87
C ALA A 275 -3.80 -17.10 -15.21
N SER A 276 -3.92 -18.29 -15.81
CA SER A 276 -2.77 -19.16 -16.09
C SER A 276 -2.12 -18.90 -17.46
N ARG A 277 -2.31 -17.71 -18.04
CA ARG A 277 -1.77 -17.37 -19.37
C ARG A 277 -0.29 -17.03 -19.25
N SER A 278 0.53 -17.54 -20.16
CA SER A 278 1.97 -17.26 -20.20
C SER A 278 2.38 -16.69 -21.56
N VAL A 279 3.47 -15.91 -21.57
CA VAL A 279 4.00 -15.26 -22.78
C VAL A 279 4.54 -16.29 -23.79
N ASP A 280 5.17 -17.36 -23.30
CA ASP A 280 5.85 -18.36 -24.13
C ASP A 280 5.03 -19.65 -24.35
N GLY A 281 3.77 -19.69 -23.91
CA GLY A 281 2.94 -20.89 -23.93
C GLY A 281 3.40 -22.02 -22.99
N SER A 282 4.50 -21.81 -22.25
CA SER A 282 4.97 -22.71 -21.19
C SER A 282 3.98 -22.72 -20.02
N LEU A 283 3.72 -23.90 -19.46
CA LEU A 283 2.93 -24.07 -18.23
C LEU A 283 3.73 -23.50 -17.04
N THR A 284 3.69 -22.18 -16.88
CA THR A 284 4.21 -21.53 -15.68
C THR A 284 3.21 -21.80 -14.55
N GLU A 285 3.72 -22.23 -13.39
CA GLU A 285 2.90 -22.48 -12.21
C GLU A 285 2.30 -21.21 -11.58
N ALA A 286 2.56 -20.02 -12.14
CA ALA A 286 2.09 -18.75 -11.60
C ALA A 286 0.75 -18.32 -12.22
N CYS A 287 -0.18 -17.88 -11.38
CA CYS A 287 -1.47 -17.30 -11.75
C CYS A 287 -1.38 -15.77 -11.75
N HIS A 288 -1.48 -15.19 -12.93
CA HIS A 288 -1.46 -13.76 -13.21
C HIS A 288 -2.86 -13.17 -13.08
N TRP A 289 -3.33 -12.97 -11.84
CA TRP A 289 -4.67 -12.40 -11.57
C TRP A 289 -4.66 -11.01 -10.93
N ALA A 290 -3.58 -10.65 -10.23
CA ALA A 290 -3.44 -9.39 -9.50
C ALA A 290 -2.13 -8.67 -9.79
N ASP A 291 -1.38 -9.09 -10.81
CA ASP A 291 -0.06 -8.55 -11.15
C ASP A 291 -0.07 -7.60 -12.36
N GLY A 292 -1.25 -7.23 -12.85
CA GLY A 292 -1.41 -6.22 -13.90
C GLY A 292 -1.67 -4.81 -13.35
N PHE A 293 -1.25 -3.80 -14.13
CA PHE A 293 -1.32 -2.39 -13.75
C PHE A 293 -2.67 -1.73 -14.10
N PRO A 294 -3.22 -0.87 -13.22
CA PRO A 294 -2.66 -0.38 -11.96
C PRO A 294 -3.15 -1.13 -10.71
N LEU A 295 -3.85 -2.26 -10.86
CA LEU A 295 -4.44 -3.00 -9.73
C LEU A 295 -3.37 -3.45 -8.72
N ASN A 296 -2.29 -4.04 -9.20
CA ASN A 296 -1.18 -4.52 -8.36
C ASN A 296 -0.63 -3.43 -7.44
N LEU A 297 -0.36 -2.24 -7.98
CA LEU A 297 0.19 -1.10 -7.25
C LEU A 297 -0.80 -0.54 -6.24
N ARG A 298 -2.10 -0.49 -6.59
CA ARG A 298 -3.14 -0.04 -5.65
C ARG A 298 -3.26 -0.96 -4.45
N LEU A 299 -3.25 -2.27 -4.69
CA LEU A 299 -3.26 -3.26 -3.60
C LEU A 299 -1.98 -3.18 -2.76
N TYR A 300 -0.82 -3.00 -3.41
CA TYR A 300 0.45 -2.85 -2.70
C TYR A 300 0.52 -1.55 -1.88
N GLN A 301 -0.03 -0.45 -2.39
CA GLN A 301 -0.16 0.81 -1.65
C GLN A 301 -0.96 0.61 -0.36
N MET A 302 -2.10 -0.11 -0.42
CA MET A 302 -2.89 -0.43 0.79
C MET A 302 -2.06 -1.21 1.82
N LEU A 303 -1.20 -2.14 1.38
CA LEU A 303 -0.30 -2.89 2.25
C LEU A 303 0.74 -1.99 2.93
N LEU A 304 1.36 -1.08 2.17
CA LEU A 304 2.38 -0.15 2.69
C LEU A 304 1.78 0.90 3.64
N GLU A 305 0.57 1.36 3.38
CA GLU A 305 -0.13 2.31 4.26
C GLU A 305 -0.42 1.72 5.64
N ALA A 306 -0.50 0.38 5.76
CA ALA A 306 -0.65 -0.29 7.05
C ALA A 306 0.62 -0.24 7.93
N CYS A 307 1.74 0.31 7.43
CA CYS A 307 2.95 0.53 8.23
C CYS A 307 2.90 1.79 9.12
N PHE A 308 1.86 2.61 8.97
CA PHE A 308 1.63 3.84 9.74
C PHE A 308 0.54 3.59 10.80
N ASP A 309 0.63 4.28 11.94
CA ASP A 309 -0.36 4.16 13.00
C ASP A 309 -1.70 4.78 12.57
N ILE A 310 -2.76 4.00 12.67
CA ILE A 310 -4.15 4.40 12.43
C ILE A 310 -4.61 5.60 13.28
N ASN A 311 -4.03 5.79 14.48
CA ASN A 311 -4.36 6.89 15.38
C ASN A 311 -3.48 8.12 15.15
N ASP A 312 -2.31 7.91 14.54
CA ASP A 312 -1.32 8.93 14.27
C ASP A 312 -0.66 8.66 12.92
N GLU A 313 -1.28 9.14 11.84
CA GLU A 313 -0.92 8.78 10.46
C GLU A 313 0.49 9.24 10.05
N SER A 314 1.17 10.08 10.84
CA SER A 314 2.58 10.42 10.64
C SER A 314 3.55 9.45 11.30
N SER A 315 3.09 8.70 12.30
CA SER A 315 3.93 7.81 13.07
C SER A 315 4.06 6.45 12.39
N ILE A 316 5.31 6.07 12.11
CA ILE A 316 5.63 4.73 11.60
C ILE A 316 5.69 3.75 12.76
N LEU A 317 5.12 2.56 12.60
CA LEU A 317 5.08 1.52 13.64
C LEU A 317 6.48 1.04 14.01
N ASP A 318 6.70 0.74 15.30
CA ASP A 318 7.97 0.21 15.79
C ASP A 318 8.31 -1.14 15.16
N GLU A 319 7.30 -1.95 14.84
CA GLU A 319 7.41 -3.29 14.25
C GLU A 319 7.35 -3.27 12.71
N ILE A 320 7.74 -2.15 12.10
CA ILE A 320 7.75 -1.99 10.64
C ILE A 320 8.65 -3.03 9.95
N ASP A 321 9.76 -3.46 10.57
CA ASP A 321 10.65 -4.46 9.95
C ASP A 321 9.95 -5.82 9.82
N GLU A 322 9.30 -6.28 10.90
CA GLU A 322 8.53 -7.53 10.88
C GLU A 322 7.34 -7.42 9.94
N LEU A 323 6.65 -6.28 9.93
CA LEU A 323 5.50 -6.06 9.05
C LEU A 323 5.94 -6.05 7.57
N MET A 324 7.03 -5.35 7.26
CA MET A 324 7.58 -5.29 5.91
C MET A 324 8.02 -6.67 5.42
N GLU A 325 8.65 -7.49 6.27
CA GLU A 325 8.99 -8.88 5.94
C GLU A 325 7.76 -9.70 5.52
N HIS A 326 6.61 -9.47 6.17
CA HIS A 326 5.35 -10.14 5.82
C HIS A 326 4.71 -9.56 4.55
N ILE A 327 4.75 -8.24 4.37
CA ILE A 327 4.28 -7.58 3.14
C ILE A 327 5.05 -8.10 1.93
N LYS A 328 6.37 -8.30 2.02
CA LYS A 328 7.19 -8.84 0.94
C LYS A 328 6.77 -10.25 0.48
N LYS A 329 6.08 -11.02 1.32
CA LYS A 329 5.53 -12.34 0.91
C LYS A 329 4.42 -12.21 -0.15
N THR A 330 3.78 -11.04 -0.26
CA THR A 330 2.73 -10.79 -1.26
C THR A 330 3.27 -10.53 -2.68
N TRP A 331 4.58 -10.29 -2.80
CA TRP A 331 5.23 -9.91 -4.05
C TRP A 331 4.96 -10.86 -5.22
N GLY A 332 4.96 -12.17 -4.97
CA GLY A 332 4.69 -13.17 -6.01
C GLY A 332 3.27 -13.07 -6.59
N ILE A 333 2.27 -12.70 -5.79
CA ILE A 333 0.87 -12.55 -6.22
C ILE A 333 0.67 -11.22 -6.97
N LEU A 334 1.34 -10.16 -6.52
CA LEU A 334 1.18 -8.81 -7.05
C LEU A 334 2.18 -8.47 -8.19
N GLY A 335 3.11 -9.37 -8.51
CA GLY A 335 4.19 -9.09 -9.47
C GLY A 335 5.11 -7.96 -9.02
N ILE A 336 5.25 -7.74 -7.71
CA ILE A 336 6.11 -6.70 -7.14
C ILE A 336 7.50 -7.27 -6.93
N ASN A 337 8.51 -6.43 -7.11
CA ASN A 337 9.90 -6.74 -6.80
C ASN A 337 10.50 -5.58 -5.98
N GLN A 338 11.79 -5.67 -5.67
CA GLN A 338 12.47 -4.64 -4.89
C GLN A 338 12.42 -3.25 -5.55
N THR A 339 12.54 -3.16 -6.88
CA THR A 339 12.57 -1.86 -7.58
C THR A 339 11.20 -1.19 -7.57
N PHE A 340 10.12 -1.93 -7.84
CA PHE A 340 8.76 -1.43 -7.67
C PHE A 340 8.47 -1.04 -6.21
N HIS A 341 8.96 -1.81 -5.24
CA HIS A 341 8.79 -1.47 -3.84
C HIS A 341 9.47 -0.14 -3.48
N ASN A 342 10.70 0.09 -3.91
CA ASN A 342 11.43 1.33 -3.63
C ASN A 342 10.65 2.56 -4.14
N VAL A 343 10.09 2.49 -5.36
CA VAL A 343 9.27 3.57 -5.93
C VAL A 343 7.95 3.75 -5.18
N CYS A 344 7.23 2.66 -4.90
CA CYS A 344 5.96 2.72 -4.16
C CYS A 344 6.15 3.23 -2.74
N PHE A 345 7.22 2.82 -2.06
CA PHE A 345 7.49 3.21 -0.69
C PHE A 345 7.93 4.68 -0.60
N THR A 346 8.76 5.15 -1.56
CA THR A 346 9.05 6.59 -1.73
C THR A 346 7.76 7.39 -1.85
N TRP A 347 6.84 6.94 -2.71
CA TRP A 347 5.55 7.59 -2.88
C TRP A 347 4.72 7.61 -1.59
N VAL A 348 4.60 6.49 -0.89
CA VAL A 348 3.79 6.42 0.35
C VAL A 348 4.38 7.32 1.45
N LEU A 349 5.69 7.35 1.63
CA LEU A 349 6.37 8.25 2.58
C LEU A 349 6.07 9.72 2.24
N PHE A 350 6.26 10.11 0.98
CA PHE A 350 5.99 11.46 0.51
C PHE A 350 4.50 11.84 0.62
N HIS A 351 3.60 10.95 0.20
CA HIS A 351 2.17 11.18 0.29
C HIS A 351 1.73 11.36 1.75
N ARG A 352 2.27 10.56 2.68
CA ARG A 352 2.00 10.71 4.11
C ARG A 352 2.49 12.04 4.64
N PHE A 353 3.71 12.44 4.30
CA PHE A 353 4.23 13.77 4.63
C PHE A 353 3.31 14.92 4.18
N VAL A 354 2.78 14.84 2.95
CA VAL A 354 1.87 15.85 2.41
C VAL A 354 0.51 15.80 3.10
N ALA A 355 -0.06 14.61 3.30
CA ALA A 355 -1.36 14.40 3.91
C ALA A 355 -1.41 14.83 5.39
N THR A 356 -0.30 14.70 6.12
CA THR A 356 -0.17 15.12 7.52
C THR A 356 0.20 16.60 7.67
N GLY A 357 0.05 17.40 6.61
CA GLY A 357 0.20 18.85 6.67
C GLY A 357 1.66 19.34 6.72
N GLN A 358 2.61 18.52 6.26
CA GLN A 358 4.04 18.85 6.21
C GLN A 358 4.68 19.07 7.60
N VAL A 359 4.13 18.47 8.65
CA VAL A 359 4.66 18.63 10.02
C VAL A 359 5.89 17.73 10.26
N GLU A 360 5.97 16.61 9.55
CA GLU A 360 6.83 15.49 9.91
C GLU A 360 8.00 15.36 8.93
N MET A 361 9.04 16.16 9.18
CA MET A 361 10.23 16.22 8.32
C MET A 361 10.94 14.87 8.20
N ASP A 362 10.85 14.02 9.21
CA ASP A 362 11.47 12.69 9.18
C ASP A 362 10.89 11.85 8.02
N LEU A 363 9.61 11.99 7.68
CA LEU A 363 8.99 11.32 6.53
C LEU A 363 9.51 11.88 5.19
N LEU A 364 9.72 13.20 5.12
CA LEU A 364 10.28 13.86 3.94
C LEU A 364 11.72 13.40 3.71
N TYR A 365 12.54 13.36 4.76
CA TYR A 365 13.92 12.87 4.69
C TYR A 365 13.97 11.37 4.39
N ALA A 366 13.03 10.58 4.90
CA ALA A 366 12.91 9.17 4.55
C ALA A 366 12.60 8.98 3.06
N ALA A 367 11.68 9.79 2.50
CA ALA A 367 11.37 9.77 1.07
C ALA A 367 12.57 10.19 0.23
N ASP A 368 13.30 11.24 0.63
CA ASP A 368 14.52 11.70 -0.04
C ASP A 368 15.62 10.63 0.00
N GLY A 369 15.83 9.99 1.16
CA GLY A 369 16.75 8.86 1.29
C GLY A 369 16.35 7.66 0.43
N GLN A 370 15.05 7.38 0.25
CA GLN A 370 14.60 6.35 -0.68
C GLN A 370 14.84 6.69 -2.16
N LEU A 371 14.86 7.98 -2.52
CA LEU A 371 15.19 8.37 -3.89
C LEU A 371 16.61 7.96 -4.29
N GLU A 372 17.54 7.78 -3.34
CA GLU A 372 18.88 7.27 -3.63
C GLU A 372 18.85 5.83 -4.16
N GLU A 373 18.02 4.96 -3.58
CA GLU A 373 17.83 3.59 -4.07
C GLU A 373 17.07 3.58 -5.39
N VAL A 374 16.04 4.42 -5.51
CA VAL A 374 15.30 4.58 -6.77
C VAL A 374 16.22 5.06 -7.92
N ALA A 375 17.17 5.95 -7.65
CA ALA A 375 18.14 6.41 -8.65
C ALA A 375 19.08 5.28 -9.12
N LYS A 376 19.47 4.37 -8.22
CA LYS A 376 20.25 3.17 -8.58
C LYS A 376 19.42 2.21 -9.43
N ASP A 377 18.17 1.99 -9.05
CA ASP A 377 17.24 1.12 -9.77
C ASP A 377 16.92 1.65 -11.18
N ALA A 378 16.74 2.96 -11.32
CA ALA A 378 16.46 3.62 -12.60
C ALA A 378 17.57 3.41 -13.65
N LYS A 379 18.83 3.28 -13.21
CA LYS A 379 19.99 3.06 -14.09
C LYS A 379 20.12 1.61 -14.56
N THR A 380 19.58 0.67 -13.80
CA THR A 380 19.80 -0.78 -13.99
C THR A 380 18.57 -1.49 -14.56
N THR A 381 17.38 -0.99 -14.24
CA THR A 381 16.11 -1.60 -14.63
C THR A 381 15.73 -1.22 -16.06
N LYS A 382 15.37 -2.20 -16.88
CA LYS A 382 14.93 -2.02 -18.28
C LYS A 382 13.45 -2.35 -18.49
N ASP A 383 12.71 -2.53 -17.40
CA ASP A 383 11.30 -2.85 -17.45
C ASP A 383 10.49 -1.59 -17.86
N PRO A 384 9.76 -1.63 -18.99
CA PRO A 384 8.98 -0.48 -19.46
C PRO A 384 7.83 -0.11 -18.51
N GLU A 385 7.27 -1.08 -17.79
CA GLU A 385 6.21 -0.82 -16.80
C GLU A 385 6.80 -0.07 -15.60
N TYR A 386 7.97 -0.49 -15.14
CA TYR A 386 8.72 0.22 -14.11
C TYR A 386 9.01 1.67 -14.52
N ALA A 387 9.52 1.89 -15.73
CA ALA A 387 9.83 3.24 -16.22
C ALA A 387 8.60 4.15 -16.23
N LYS A 388 7.42 3.62 -16.60
CA LYS A 388 6.16 4.37 -16.58
C LYS A 388 5.75 4.76 -15.16
N VAL A 389 5.82 3.82 -14.22
CA VAL A 389 5.47 4.05 -12.80
C VAL A 389 6.44 5.03 -12.15
N LEU A 390 7.74 4.85 -12.41
CA LEU A 390 8.79 5.76 -11.96
C LEU A 390 8.55 7.18 -12.48
N SER A 391 8.35 7.35 -13.78
CA SER A 391 8.12 8.66 -14.39
C SER A 391 6.88 9.35 -13.82
N SER A 392 5.76 8.63 -13.69
CA SER A 392 4.53 9.16 -13.09
C SER A 392 4.74 9.62 -11.65
N THR A 393 5.41 8.79 -10.85
CA THR A 393 5.67 9.06 -9.42
C THR A 393 6.58 10.27 -9.23
N LEU A 394 7.71 10.31 -9.94
CA LEU A 394 8.66 11.42 -9.82
C LEU A 394 8.07 12.73 -10.37
N THR A 395 7.23 12.66 -11.41
CA THR A 395 6.53 13.85 -11.94
C THR A 395 5.53 14.39 -10.93
N ALA A 396 4.81 13.54 -10.20
CA ALA A 396 3.92 13.97 -9.13
C ALA A 396 4.67 14.64 -7.96
N ILE A 397 5.77 14.02 -7.51
CA ILE A 397 6.64 14.57 -6.46
C ILE A 397 7.23 15.92 -6.89
N MET A 398 7.87 15.96 -8.06
CA MET A 398 8.49 17.15 -8.61
C MET A 398 7.45 18.25 -8.84
N GLY A 399 6.32 17.94 -9.46
CA GLY A 399 5.27 18.92 -9.73
C GLY A 399 4.68 19.53 -8.45
N TRP A 400 4.53 18.74 -7.38
CA TRP A 400 4.13 19.26 -6.08
C TRP A 400 5.18 20.19 -5.46
N ALA A 401 6.45 19.79 -5.50
CA ALA A 401 7.54 20.62 -4.99
C ALA A 401 7.67 21.93 -5.79
N GLU A 402 7.63 21.86 -7.12
CA GLU A 402 7.78 23.02 -8.01
C GLU A 402 6.70 24.07 -7.80
N LYS A 403 5.43 23.67 -7.60
CA LYS A 403 4.34 24.61 -7.28
C LYS A 403 4.67 25.51 -6.09
N ARG A 404 5.36 24.96 -5.08
CA ARG A 404 5.76 25.67 -3.85
C ARG A 404 7.04 26.50 -4.08
N LEU A 405 8.02 25.91 -4.76
CA LEU A 405 9.34 26.53 -4.94
C LEU A 405 9.33 27.68 -5.96
N LEU A 406 8.49 27.63 -6.99
CA LEU A 406 8.35 28.71 -7.98
C LEU A 406 7.80 30.01 -7.40
N ALA A 407 7.12 29.94 -6.25
CA ALA A 407 6.58 31.06 -5.49
C ALA A 407 7.03 30.98 -4.01
N TYR A 408 8.29 30.61 -3.76
CA TYR A 408 8.76 30.33 -2.40
C TYR A 408 8.65 31.53 -1.44
N HIS A 409 8.70 32.78 -1.91
CA HIS A 409 8.52 33.96 -1.04
C HIS A 409 7.09 34.06 -0.47
N GLU A 410 6.11 33.46 -1.15
CA GLU A 410 4.71 33.39 -0.68
C GLU A 410 4.43 32.09 0.08
N THR A 411 5.11 31.01 -0.31
CA THR A 411 4.85 29.68 0.24
C THR A 411 5.56 29.43 1.56
N PHE A 412 6.73 30.05 1.75
CA PHE A 412 7.55 29.85 2.94
C PHE A 412 7.73 31.15 3.73
N ASP A 413 7.49 31.06 5.02
CA ASP A 413 7.67 32.13 6.00
C ASP A 413 8.50 31.63 7.19
N THR A 414 8.65 32.45 8.23
CA THR A 414 9.42 32.09 9.43
C THR A 414 8.92 30.84 10.15
N SER A 415 7.68 30.41 9.94
CA SER A 415 7.07 29.26 10.61
C SER A 415 7.37 27.92 9.92
N ASN A 416 7.62 27.92 8.61
CA ASN A 416 7.78 26.69 7.82
C ASN A 416 9.05 26.68 6.95
N ILE A 417 9.92 27.68 7.07
CA ILE A 417 11.16 27.79 6.29
C ILE A 417 12.07 26.56 6.41
N GLU A 418 12.05 25.87 7.54
CA GLU A 418 12.82 24.64 7.76
C GLU A 418 12.44 23.52 6.78
N THR A 419 11.17 23.50 6.34
CA THR A 419 10.67 22.50 5.38
C THR A 419 11.19 22.74 3.96
N MET A 420 11.56 23.98 3.63
CA MET A 420 11.98 24.38 2.29
C MET A 420 13.22 23.61 1.85
N GLN A 421 14.19 23.41 2.74
CA GLN A 421 15.43 22.68 2.41
C GLN A 421 15.12 21.25 1.97
N GLY A 422 14.27 20.53 2.70
CA GLY A 422 13.88 19.17 2.36
C GLY A 422 13.08 19.11 1.04
N ILE A 423 12.18 20.06 0.82
CA ILE A 423 11.37 20.12 -0.41
C ILE A 423 12.24 20.41 -1.64
N VAL A 424 13.23 21.30 -1.52
CA VAL A 424 14.23 21.54 -2.59
C VAL A 424 15.03 20.28 -2.86
N SER A 425 15.54 19.61 -1.82
CA SER A 425 16.32 18.37 -1.96
C SER A 425 15.54 17.32 -2.75
N LEU A 426 14.33 16.99 -2.27
CA LEU A 426 13.45 15.98 -2.86
C LEU A 426 13.07 16.33 -4.31
N GLY A 427 12.63 17.56 -4.55
CA GLY A 427 12.20 18.01 -5.88
C GLY A 427 13.35 17.98 -6.90
N VAL A 428 14.56 18.38 -6.49
CA VAL A 428 15.75 18.32 -7.35
C VAL A 428 16.20 16.88 -7.58
N ALA A 429 16.16 16.02 -6.57
CA ALA A 429 16.48 14.60 -6.71
C ALA A 429 15.54 13.92 -7.71
N ALA A 430 14.23 14.14 -7.59
CA ALA A 430 13.24 13.63 -8.55
C ALA A 430 13.49 14.16 -9.98
N ALA A 431 13.80 15.45 -10.13
CA ALA A 431 14.12 16.05 -11.44
C ALA A 431 15.38 15.46 -12.07
N LYS A 432 16.42 15.19 -11.28
CA LYS A 432 17.65 14.53 -11.76
C LYS A 432 17.35 13.16 -12.32
N ILE A 433 16.63 12.31 -11.57
CA ILE A 433 16.31 10.94 -12.03
C ILE A 433 15.46 10.99 -13.33
N LEU A 434 14.49 11.90 -13.42
CA LEU A 434 13.69 12.09 -14.64
C LEU A 434 14.53 12.49 -15.86
N VAL A 435 15.50 13.41 -15.69
CA VAL A 435 16.28 13.96 -16.80
C VAL A 435 17.47 13.06 -17.15
N GLU A 436 18.19 12.57 -16.15
CA GLU A 436 19.44 11.83 -16.32
C GLU A 436 19.20 10.33 -16.58
N ASP A 437 18.19 9.73 -15.98
CA ASP A 437 18.01 8.27 -16.03
C ASP A 437 16.84 7.87 -16.94
N ILE A 438 15.75 8.66 -16.99
CA ILE A 438 14.60 8.36 -17.88
C ILE A 438 14.77 8.98 -19.28
N SER A 439 15.16 10.26 -19.39
CA SER A 439 15.24 10.94 -20.70
C SER A 439 16.48 10.58 -21.53
N ASN A 440 17.56 10.07 -20.92
CA ASN A 440 18.80 9.75 -21.63
C ASN A 440 18.75 8.41 -22.39
N GLU A 441 17.82 7.51 -22.05
CA GLU A 441 17.56 6.31 -22.85
C GLU A 441 17.13 6.68 -24.29
N TYR A 442 16.51 7.86 -24.48
CA TYR A 442 16.06 8.37 -25.78
C TYR A 442 17.01 9.37 -26.46
N ARG A 443 18.03 9.91 -25.77
CA ARG A 443 18.80 11.05 -26.29
C ARG A 443 20.32 10.91 -26.13
N ARG A 444 20.92 9.91 -26.80
CA ARG A 444 22.39 9.80 -27.00
C ARG A 444 23.05 10.89 -27.87
N ARG A 445 22.44 12.07 -28.05
CA ARG A 445 23.00 13.14 -28.89
C ARG A 445 22.81 14.54 -28.30
N ARG A 446 23.42 14.80 -27.14
CA ARG A 446 24.17 16.03 -26.87
C ARG A 446 24.78 15.93 -25.47
N LYS A 447 26.11 15.87 -25.42
CA LYS A 447 26.93 15.91 -24.21
C LYS A 447 27.01 17.36 -23.73
N SER A 448 25.88 17.94 -23.36
CA SER A 448 25.86 19.12 -22.50
C SER A 448 25.57 18.57 -21.12
N GLU A 449 26.55 18.63 -20.23
CA GLU A 449 26.40 18.33 -18.81
C GLU A 449 25.54 19.45 -18.21
N VAL A 450 24.23 19.40 -18.48
CA VAL A 450 23.27 20.34 -17.93
C VAL A 450 23.16 20.00 -16.45
N ASN A 451 23.64 20.89 -15.59
CA ASN A 451 23.50 20.72 -14.16
C ASN A 451 22.02 20.93 -13.80
N VAL A 452 21.24 19.85 -13.85
CA VAL A 452 19.79 19.86 -13.64
C VAL A 452 19.42 20.54 -12.31
N ALA A 453 20.21 20.32 -11.26
CA ALA A 453 20.00 20.97 -9.98
C ALA A 453 20.14 22.48 -10.07
N ARG A 454 21.25 22.96 -10.64
CA ARG A 454 21.52 24.40 -10.77
C ARG A 454 20.45 25.09 -11.58
N ASP A 455 20.05 24.51 -12.70
CA ASP A 455 19.08 25.12 -13.61
C ASP A 455 17.68 25.18 -12.98
N ARG A 456 17.27 24.13 -12.26
CA ARG A 456 16.01 24.12 -11.51
C ARG A 456 16.00 25.16 -10.40
N ILE A 457 17.06 25.21 -9.58
CA ILE A 457 17.18 26.19 -8.49
C ILE A 457 17.18 27.62 -9.02
N ASP A 458 17.93 27.92 -10.09
CA ASP A 458 17.94 29.24 -10.73
C ASP A 458 16.55 29.62 -11.26
N THR A 459 15.81 28.65 -11.83
CA THR A 459 14.42 28.86 -12.27
C THR A 459 13.51 29.21 -11.11
N TYR A 460 13.59 28.50 -9.99
CA TYR A 460 12.78 28.77 -8.79
C TYR A 460 13.08 30.17 -8.23
N ILE A 461 14.37 30.54 -8.14
CA ILE A 461 14.82 31.85 -7.66
C ILE A 461 14.27 32.97 -8.55
N ARG A 462 14.48 32.89 -9.86
CA ARG A 462 14.02 33.92 -10.81
C ARG A 462 12.51 34.05 -10.83
N SER A 463 11.79 32.93 -10.84
CA SER A 463 10.32 32.92 -10.83
C SER A 463 9.78 33.60 -9.58
N SER A 464 10.24 33.17 -8.41
CA SER A 464 9.75 33.67 -7.13
C SER A 464 10.09 35.15 -6.92
N LEU A 465 11.31 35.58 -7.27
CA LEU A 465 11.70 36.99 -7.22
C LEU A 465 10.85 37.87 -8.14
N ARG A 466 10.54 37.38 -9.35
CA ARG A 466 9.70 38.11 -10.31
C ARG A 466 8.29 38.33 -9.74
N THR A 467 7.70 37.31 -9.13
CA THR A 467 6.38 37.40 -8.50
C THR A 467 6.41 38.35 -7.30
N ALA A 468 7.39 38.21 -6.41
CA ALA A 468 7.54 39.08 -5.23
C ALA A 468 7.73 40.55 -5.63
N PHE A 469 8.52 40.84 -6.65
CA PHE A 469 8.72 42.21 -7.16
C PHE A 469 7.44 42.80 -7.77
N ALA A 470 6.70 42.00 -8.54
CA ALA A 470 5.41 42.42 -9.11
C ALA A 470 4.39 42.75 -8.02
N GLN A 471 4.38 42.00 -6.91
CA GLN A 471 3.53 42.30 -5.76
C GLN A 471 3.96 43.58 -5.05
N ALA A 472 5.25 43.73 -4.71
CA ALA A 472 5.74 44.92 -4.01
C ALA A 472 5.50 46.22 -4.80
N SER A 473 5.67 46.18 -6.13
CA SER A 473 5.40 47.34 -7.00
C SER A 473 3.90 47.69 -7.09
N SER A 474 3.00 46.72 -6.92
CA SER A 474 1.56 47.02 -6.86
C SER A 474 1.12 47.77 -5.58
N TYR A 475 1.92 47.72 -4.51
CA TYR A 475 1.68 48.45 -3.26
C TYR A 475 2.27 49.88 -3.25
N TYR A 476 3.13 50.21 -4.23
CA TYR A 476 3.71 51.54 -4.40
C TYR A 476 3.46 52.02 -5.85
N PRO A 477 2.24 52.53 -6.14
CA PRO A 477 1.86 52.95 -7.49
C PRO A 477 2.67 54.13 -8.04
#